data_AF-A0A1G3BGS3-F1
#
_entry.id   AF-A0A1G3BGS3-F1
#
_cell.length_a   1.000
_cell.length_b   1.000
_cell.length_c   1.000
_cell.angle_alpha   90.00
_cell.angle_beta   90.00
_cell.angle_gamma   90.00
#
_symmetry.space_group_name_H-M   'P 1'
#
loop_
_entity.id
_entity.type
_entity.pdbx_description
1 polymer ?
#
loop_
_entity_poly.entity_id
_entity_poly.type
_entity_poly.pdbx_seq_one_letter_code
_entity_poly.pdbx_strand_id
1 'polypeptide(L)'
;MDKKIVYLDQNVLSFIAKVKLGQIKEERVERLFSASGGLETLVKGGRIICPESVFHRIESELGSDILKTKLLETLRQLSQGISFRDWRGLVDVQMQRAVEGFFGGRPSVLSRSEAFHDKTTGGDILFCREWPCHPLQELERLKRLYKERWEGLRKETMESASGGQRGLPELTNKLFRQQRGRERQALVKGYLLQEDRRPCLSTYIMEAYHLGGPRRNGLEVYKTRDPDLKRLVAFMDSGWLKAVPFVDVVSSLNAAILVYEEAREPEEGDFYDSLIVGTVLPYCDVLVTDNFLKGILVKRLGFHVKYHAEVFSGKGSELEGLLAYLGGLMVS
;
A
#
# COMPACT_ATOMS: atom_id res chain seq x y z
N MET A 1 10.92 12.32 -21.93
CA MET A 1 9.64 12.17 -21.20
C MET A 1 9.89 11.32 -19.99
N ASP A 2 9.32 11.67 -18.84
CA ASP A 2 9.37 10.84 -17.65
C ASP A 2 8.57 9.55 -17.88
N LYS A 3 9.18 8.41 -17.54
CA LYS A 3 8.53 7.09 -17.62
C LYS A 3 7.30 7.06 -16.71
N LYS A 4 6.15 6.63 -17.24
CA LYS A 4 4.97 6.38 -16.42
C LYS A 4 5.10 5.08 -15.64
N ILE A 5 4.65 5.09 -14.39
CA ILE A 5 4.70 3.93 -13.49
C ILE A 5 3.30 3.35 -13.40
N VAL A 6 3.15 2.12 -13.88
CA VAL A 6 1.87 1.40 -13.93
C VAL A 6 1.94 0.22 -12.97
N TYR A 7 1.19 0.26 -11.87
CA TYR A 7 1.05 -0.90 -10.99
C TYR A 7 -0.10 -1.78 -11.47
N LEU A 8 0.20 -3.06 -11.67
CA LEU A 8 -0.78 -4.09 -12.02
C LEU A 8 -0.97 -4.97 -10.80
N ASP A 9 -2.21 -5.12 -10.32
CA ASP A 9 -2.49 -6.09 -9.27
C ASP A 9 -2.19 -7.53 -9.73
N GLN A 10 -2.12 -8.43 -8.74
CA GLN A 10 -1.85 -9.84 -9.00
C GLN A 10 -2.96 -10.50 -9.84
N ASN A 11 -4.20 -10.05 -9.69
CA ASN A 11 -5.32 -10.61 -10.44
C ASN A 11 -5.16 -10.37 -11.94
N VAL A 12 -4.78 -9.15 -12.34
CA VAL A 12 -4.47 -8.80 -13.73
C VAL A 12 -3.25 -9.57 -14.23
N LEU A 13 -2.17 -9.64 -13.43
CA LEU A 13 -0.97 -10.41 -13.81
C LEU A 13 -1.27 -11.90 -13.99
N SER A 14 -2.10 -12.47 -13.11
CA SER A 14 -2.56 -13.86 -13.20
C SER A 14 -3.42 -14.07 -14.45
N PHE A 15 -4.25 -13.09 -14.81
CA PHE A 15 -5.10 -13.18 -15.99
C PHE A 15 -4.27 -13.13 -17.29
N ILE A 16 -3.28 -12.23 -17.35
CA ILE A 16 -2.29 -12.20 -18.44
C ILE A 16 -1.53 -13.53 -18.52
N ALA A 17 -1.09 -14.08 -17.39
CA ALA A 17 -0.37 -15.35 -17.35
C ALA A 17 -1.22 -16.52 -17.88
N LYS A 18 -2.49 -16.61 -17.48
CA LYS A 18 -3.44 -17.63 -17.96
C LYS A 18 -3.67 -17.54 -19.47
N VAL A 19 -3.78 -16.32 -20.01
CA VAL A 19 -3.90 -16.10 -21.46
C VAL A 19 -2.62 -16.55 -22.19
N LYS A 20 -1.43 -16.20 -21.68
CA LYS A 20 -0.14 -16.64 -22.24
C LYS A 20 0.08 -18.15 -22.17
N LEU A 21 -0.58 -18.85 -21.24
CA LEU A 21 -0.57 -20.32 -21.15
C LEU A 21 -1.63 -20.98 -22.05
N GLY A 22 -2.47 -20.20 -22.74
CA GLY A 22 -3.60 -20.72 -23.52
C GLY A 22 -4.74 -21.31 -22.68
N GLN A 23 -4.74 -21.07 -21.36
CA GLN A 23 -5.79 -21.56 -20.46
C GLN A 23 -7.11 -20.78 -20.61
N ILE A 24 -7.01 -19.52 -21.06
CA ILE A 24 -8.14 -18.62 -21.29
C ILE A 24 -7.92 -17.91 -22.62
N LYS A 25 -8.99 -17.68 -23.38
CA LYS A 25 -8.99 -16.83 -24.57
C LYS A 25 -9.77 -15.56 -24.26
N GLU A 26 -9.06 -14.45 -24.13
CA GLU A 26 -9.66 -13.13 -23.86
C GLU A 26 -8.88 -12.06 -24.65
N GLU A 27 -9.45 -11.67 -25.78
CA GLU A 27 -8.83 -10.78 -26.78
C GLU A 27 -8.38 -9.45 -26.16
N ARG A 28 -9.14 -8.91 -25.18
CA ARG A 28 -8.79 -7.65 -24.53
C ARG A 28 -7.51 -7.74 -23.71
N VAL A 29 -7.26 -8.89 -23.08
CA VAL A 29 -6.05 -9.14 -22.30
C VAL A 29 -4.87 -9.42 -23.22
N GLU A 30 -5.12 -10.13 -24.33
CA GLU A 30 -4.12 -10.28 -25.38
C GLU A 30 -3.67 -8.92 -25.90
N ARG A 31 -4.62 -8.01 -26.21
CA ARG A 31 -4.34 -6.61 -26.58
C ARG A 31 -3.61 -5.83 -25.47
N LEU A 32 -3.99 -6.03 -24.21
CA LEU A 32 -3.34 -5.37 -23.07
C LEU A 32 -1.85 -5.71 -23.00
N PHE A 33 -1.48 -6.96 -23.26
CA PHE A 33 -0.09 -7.40 -23.22
C PHE A 33 0.65 -7.27 -24.57
N SER A 34 -0.06 -7.18 -25.70
CA SER A 34 0.51 -7.41 -27.03
C SER A 34 1.70 -6.52 -27.40
N ALA A 35 2.56 -7.06 -28.28
CA ALA A 35 3.66 -6.35 -28.89
C ALA A 35 3.25 -5.29 -29.94
N SER A 36 1.96 -5.23 -30.30
CA SER A 36 1.41 -4.29 -31.28
C SER A 36 0.86 -2.98 -30.68
N GLY A 37 1.04 -2.77 -29.37
CA GLY A 37 0.63 -1.53 -28.71
C GLY A 37 0.19 -1.67 -27.25
N GLY A 38 0.39 -2.84 -26.63
CA GLY A 38 0.11 -3.08 -25.23
C GLY A 38 1.28 -2.70 -24.31
N LEU A 39 1.23 -3.23 -23.09
CA LEU A 39 2.22 -3.01 -22.04
C LEU A 39 3.64 -3.37 -22.49
N GLU A 40 3.82 -4.48 -23.21
CA GLU A 40 5.16 -4.93 -23.65
C GLU A 40 5.82 -3.92 -24.60
N THR A 41 5.07 -3.37 -25.54
CA THR A 41 5.56 -2.35 -26.48
C THR A 41 5.97 -1.08 -25.75
N LEU A 42 5.14 -0.60 -24.83
CA LEU A 42 5.40 0.62 -24.08
C LEU A 42 6.58 0.49 -23.11
N VAL A 43 6.75 -0.69 -22.51
CA VAL A 43 7.91 -1.00 -21.65
C VAL A 43 9.19 -1.05 -22.50
N LYS A 44 9.18 -1.74 -23.65
CA LYS A 44 10.33 -1.77 -24.58
C LYS A 44 10.68 -0.40 -25.12
N GLY A 45 9.67 0.43 -25.42
CA GLY A 45 9.83 1.81 -25.86
C GLY A 45 10.23 2.78 -24.73
N GLY A 46 10.39 2.31 -23.50
CA GLY A 46 10.76 3.13 -22.35
C GLY A 46 9.74 4.23 -22.02
N ARG A 47 8.46 4.04 -22.37
CA ARG A 47 7.36 4.96 -22.07
C ARG A 47 6.73 4.68 -20.72
N ILE A 48 6.65 3.41 -20.35
CA ILE A 48 6.15 2.96 -19.05
C ILE A 48 7.12 1.99 -18.38
N ILE A 49 6.88 1.73 -17.10
CA ILE A 49 7.43 0.61 -16.35
C ILE A 49 6.34 0.03 -15.45
N CYS A 50 6.33 -1.29 -15.26
CA CYS A 50 5.43 -1.94 -14.31
C CYS A 50 6.22 -2.59 -13.18
N PRO A 51 6.57 -1.85 -12.11
CA PRO A 51 7.44 -2.35 -11.07
C PRO A 51 6.81 -3.51 -10.32
N GLU A 52 7.66 -4.45 -9.93
CA GLU A 52 7.27 -5.55 -9.04
C GLU A 52 7.07 -5.05 -7.60
N SER A 53 6.18 -5.70 -6.83
CA SER A 53 6.11 -5.55 -5.37
C SER A 53 6.34 -6.89 -4.68
N VAL A 54 6.61 -6.85 -3.38
CA VAL A 54 6.69 -8.05 -2.53
C VAL A 54 5.38 -8.84 -2.53
N PHE A 55 4.24 -8.16 -2.69
CA PHE A 55 2.91 -8.76 -2.67
C PHE A 55 2.66 -9.69 -3.85
N HIS A 56 3.19 -9.38 -5.05
CA HIS A 56 3.12 -10.30 -6.19
C HIS A 56 3.74 -11.67 -5.90
N ARG A 57 4.83 -11.69 -5.11
CA ARG A 57 5.48 -12.95 -4.71
C ARG A 57 4.65 -13.69 -3.70
N ILE A 58 4.23 -13.02 -2.62
CA ILE A 58 3.42 -13.60 -1.55
C ILE A 58 2.15 -14.22 -2.13
N GLU A 59 1.43 -13.50 -3.00
CA GLU A 59 0.19 -14.00 -3.57
C GLU A 59 0.41 -15.09 -4.63
N SER A 60 1.57 -15.10 -5.31
CA SER A 60 1.91 -16.17 -6.26
C SER A 60 2.24 -17.50 -5.59
N GLU A 61 2.58 -17.51 -4.30
CA GLU A 61 2.89 -18.75 -3.57
C GLU A 61 1.68 -19.66 -3.40
N LEU A 62 0.47 -19.13 -3.59
CA LEU A 62 -0.80 -19.88 -3.50
C LEU A 62 -1.24 -20.47 -4.86
N GLY A 63 -0.54 -20.18 -5.95
CA GLY A 63 -0.85 -20.67 -7.29
C GLY A 63 -0.14 -21.98 -7.66
N SER A 64 -0.56 -22.62 -8.76
CA SER A 64 0.18 -23.76 -9.31
C SER A 64 1.56 -23.33 -9.82
N ASP A 65 2.55 -24.22 -9.77
CA ASP A 65 3.94 -23.91 -10.15
C ASP A 65 4.07 -23.38 -11.59
N ILE A 66 3.25 -23.91 -12.51
CA ILE A 66 3.22 -23.48 -13.92
C ILE A 66 2.71 -22.03 -14.01
N LEU A 67 1.60 -21.72 -13.33
CA LEU A 67 1.02 -20.37 -13.34
C LEU A 67 1.96 -19.37 -12.65
N LYS A 68 2.51 -19.74 -11.50
CA LYS A 68 3.48 -18.95 -10.75
C LYS A 68 4.70 -18.61 -11.60
N THR A 69 5.27 -19.61 -12.27
CA THR A 69 6.42 -19.42 -13.17
C THR A 69 6.07 -18.43 -14.27
N LYS A 70 4.92 -18.61 -14.94
CA LYS A 70 4.53 -17.73 -16.04
C LYS A 70 4.21 -16.30 -15.61
N LEU A 71 3.61 -16.14 -14.43
CA LEU A 71 3.36 -14.85 -13.82
C LEU A 71 4.67 -14.12 -13.52
N LEU A 72 5.63 -14.79 -12.87
CA LEU A 72 6.93 -14.20 -12.54
C LEU A 72 7.75 -13.86 -13.78
N GLU A 73 7.70 -14.67 -14.84
CA GLU A 73 8.28 -14.34 -16.14
C GLU A 73 7.68 -13.05 -16.72
N THR A 74 6.35 -12.97 -16.74
CA THR A 74 5.62 -11.80 -17.26
C THR A 74 5.95 -10.55 -16.44
N LEU A 75 5.99 -10.67 -15.12
CA LEU A 75 6.34 -9.57 -14.24
C LEU A 75 7.77 -9.09 -14.46
N ARG A 76 8.75 -10.00 -14.62
CA ARG A 76 10.15 -9.63 -14.95
C ARG A 76 10.26 -8.89 -16.28
N GLN A 77 9.49 -9.31 -17.29
CA GLN A 77 9.45 -8.65 -18.59
C GLN A 77 8.96 -7.20 -18.47
N LEU A 78 7.91 -6.96 -17.68
CA LEU A 78 7.31 -5.64 -17.54
C LEU A 78 8.04 -4.73 -16.55
N SER A 79 8.69 -5.30 -15.54
CA SER A 79 9.36 -4.55 -14.48
C SER A 79 10.77 -4.10 -14.84
N GLN A 80 11.41 -4.75 -15.82
CA GLN A 80 12.81 -4.48 -16.21
C GLN A 80 13.77 -4.47 -15.01
N GLY A 81 13.49 -5.29 -13.99
CA GLY A 81 14.30 -5.36 -12.77
C GLY A 81 13.99 -4.28 -11.73
N ILE A 82 13.05 -3.38 -11.96
CA ILE A 82 12.62 -2.39 -10.98
C ILE A 82 11.53 -2.96 -10.08
N SER A 83 11.63 -2.71 -8.77
CA SER A 83 10.59 -3.03 -7.81
C SER A 83 10.31 -1.90 -6.85
N PHE A 84 9.10 -1.84 -6.32
CA PHE A 84 8.82 -1.07 -5.12
C PHE A 84 9.69 -1.55 -3.95
N ARG A 85 10.04 -0.60 -3.08
CA ARG A 85 10.53 -0.93 -1.74
C ARG A 85 9.49 -1.76 -1.01
N ASP A 86 9.98 -2.60 -0.10
CA ASP A 86 9.08 -3.26 0.85
C ASP A 86 8.28 -2.21 1.64
N TRP A 87 7.01 -2.49 1.89
CA TRP A 87 6.08 -1.57 2.52
C TRP A 87 6.57 -1.09 3.89
N ARG A 88 7.35 -1.92 4.58
CA ARG A 88 7.95 -1.62 5.88
C ARG A 88 9.05 -0.59 5.70
N GLY A 89 10.05 -0.88 4.88
CA GLY A 89 11.13 0.08 4.60
C GLY A 89 10.61 1.42 4.06
N LEU A 90 9.50 1.38 3.31
CA LEU A 90 8.84 2.59 2.82
C LEU A 90 8.16 3.38 3.95
N VAL A 91 7.33 2.74 4.79
CA VAL A 91 6.73 3.43 5.95
C VAL A 91 7.78 3.88 6.96
N ASP A 92 8.87 3.13 7.12
CA ASP A 92 9.97 3.46 8.01
C ASP A 92 10.59 4.81 7.63
N VAL A 93 10.97 4.99 6.36
CA VAL A 93 11.54 6.26 5.87
C VAL A 93 10.52 7.39 5.93
N GLN A 94 9.25 7.13 5.60
CA GLN A 94 8.21 8.15 5.70
C GLN A 94 8.00 8.61 7.16
N MET A 95 7.95 7.67 8.10
CA MET A 95 7.77 7.93 9.53
C MET A 95 8.97 8.65 10.12
N GLN A 96 10.19 8.24 9.74
CA GLN A 96 11.42 8.92 10.11
C GLN A 96 11.35 10.40 9.73
N ARG A 97 11.06 10.69 8.46
CA ARG A 97 10.99 12.08 7.97
C ARG A 97 9.86 12.89 8.62
N ALA A 98 8.73 12.26 8.91
CA ALA A 98 7.64 12.93 9.63
C ALA A 98 8.04 13.28 11.07
N VAL A 99 8.76 12.39 11.76
CA VAL A 99 9.33 12.62 13.09
C VAL A 99 10.40 13.71 13.04
N GLU A 100 11.37 13.63 12.13
CA GLU A 100 12.41 14.65 11.95
C GLU A 100 11.81 16.02 11.62
N GLY A 101 10.76 16.05 10.80
CA GLY A 101 9.99 17.24 10.50
C GLY A 101 9.29 17.84 11.72
N PHE A 102 8.57 17.01 12.48
CA PHE A 102 7.82 17.46 13.66
C PHE A 102 8.72 17.85 14.84
N PHE A 103 9.74 17.05 15.13
CA PHE A 103 10.61 17.21 16.30
C PHE A 103 11.84 18.07 16.02
N GLY A 104 12.43 17.94 14.83
CA GLY A 104 13.64 18.64 14.40
C GLY A 104 13.42 19.83 13.45
N GLY A 105 12.18 20.05 12.98
CA GLY A 105 11.83 21.20 12.12
C GLY A 105 12.32 21.10 10.68
N ARG A 106 12.77 19.92 10.22
CA ARG A 106 13.29 19.71 8.86
C ARG A 106 12.35 18.82 8.05
N PRO A 107 11.42 19.38 7.26
CA PRO A 107 10.57 18.58 6.38
C PRO A 107 11.42 17.87 5.32
N SER A 108 11.17 16.58 5.16
CA SER A 108 11.54 15.85 3.95
C SER A 108 10.39 14.94 3.55
N VAL A 109 10.09 14.85 2.26
CA VAL A 109 9.09 13.92 1.73
C VAL A 109 9.83 12.84 0.98
N LEU A 110 9.43 11.57 1.14
CA LEU A 110 9.96 10.47 0.34
C LEU A 110 9.76 10.78 -1.14
N SER A 111 10.84 10.99 -1.87
CA SER A 111 10.77 11.28 -3.30
C SER A 111 10.33 10.04 -4.07
N ARG A 112 9.73 10.24 -5.23
CA ARG A 112 9.23 9.15 -6.06
C ARG A 112 10.27 8.08 -6.35
N SER A 113 11.50 8.46 -6.71
CA SER A 113 12.60 7.53 -6.99
C SER A 113 13.00 6.69 -5.77
N GLU A 114 12.88 7.24 -4.56
CA GLU A 114 13.19 6.52 -3.32
C GLU A 114 12.17 5.44 -2.98
N ALA A 115 11.02 5.39 -3.67
CA ALA A 115 10.03 4.35 -3.48
C ALA A 115 10.40 3.04 -4.21
N PHE A 116 11.48 3.05 -5.00
CA PHE A 116 11.90 1.93 -5.84
C PHE A 116 13.30 1.42 -5.50
N HIS A 117 13.56 0.18 -5.88
CA HIS A 117 14.86 -0.47 -5.94
C HIS A 117 15.14 -0.90 -7.38
N ASP A 118 16.40 -0.75 -7.80
CA ASP A 118 16.92 -1.37 -9.00
C ASP A 118 17.59 -2.69 -8.65
N LYS A 119 17.01 -3.81 -9.09
CA LYS A 119 17.57 -5.15 -8.87
C LYS A 119 18.73 -5.46 -9.81
N THR A 120 18.96 -4.65 -10.85
CA THR A 120 20.00 -4.88 -11.85
C THR A 120 21.37 -4.40 -11.38
N THR A 121 21.43 -3.43 -10.47
CA THR A 121 22.69 -2.88 -9.93
C THR A 121 23.32 -3.74 -8.85
N GLY A 122 22.91 -5.01 -8.71
CA GLY A 122 23.50 -5.94 -7.73
C GLY A 122 23.29 -5.53 -6.27
N GLY A 123 22.46 -4.51 -6.02
CA GLY A 123 21.92 -4.27 -4.70
C GLY A 123 21.05 -5.47 -4.40
N ASP A 124 21.57 -6.37 -3.54
CA ASP A 124 20.74 -7.35 -2.85
C ASP A 124 19.44 -6.62 -2.55
N ILE A 125 18.31 -7.16 -3.03
CA ILE A 125 17.07 -6.89 -2.33
C ILE A 125 17.43 -7.36 -0.93
N LEU A 126 17.80 -6.42 -0.07
CA LEU A 126 17.70 -6.59 1.35
C LEU A 126 16.18 -6.76 1.52
N PHE A 127 15.68 -7.97 1.24
CA PHE A 127 15.01 -8.73 2.28
C PHE A 127 15.80 -8.32 3.49
N CYS A 128 15.22 -7.53 4.39
CA CYS A 128 15.82 -7.35 5.69
C CYS A 128 16.37 -8.73 6.05
N ARG A 129 17.70 -8.90 6.02
CA ARG A 129 18.31 -10.21 6.32
C ARG A 129 17.96 -10.59 7.77
N GLU A 130 17.44 -9.62 8.52
CA GLU A 130 16.87 -9.68 9.86
C GLU A 130 15.36 -10.01 9.92
N TRP A 131 14.63 -9.98 8.80
CA TRP A 131 13.25 -10.47 8.75
C TRP A 131 13.17 -11.61 7.74
N PRO A 132 13.32 -12.88 8.19
CA PRO A 132 13.03 -13.99 7.30
C PRO A 132 11.64 -13.72 6.75
N CYS A 133 11.47 -13.84 5.43
CA CYS A 133 10.17 -14.12 4.83
C CYS A 133 9.38 -14.93 5.86
N HIS A 134 8.44 -14.28 6.54
CA HIS A 134 7.78 -14.94 7.65
C HIS A 134 7.19 -16.20 7.03
N PRO A 135 7.47 -17.40 7.58
CA PRO A 135 6.86 -18.61 7.04
C PRO A 135 5.38 -18.32 6.90
N LEU A 136 4.76 -18.69 5.77
CA LEU A 136 3.35 -18.41 5.42
C LEU A 136 2.41 -18.40 6.63
N GLN A 137 2.67 -19.27 7.60
CA GLN A 137 2.11 -19.35 8.95
C GLN A 137 1.99 -18.03 9.74
N GLU A 138 3.01 -17.17 9.78
CA GLU A 138 2.93 -15.88 10.52
C GLU A 138 2.15 -14.83 9.70
N LEU A 139 2.16 -14.91 8.37
CA LEU A 139 1.26 -14.13 7.53
C LEU A 139 -0.21 -14.57 7.73
N GLU A 140 -0.47 -15.86 7.80
CA GLU A 140 -1.79 -16.43 8.16
C GLU A 140 -2.23 -15.99 9.56
N ARG A 141 -1.31 -15.97 10.52
CA ARG A 141 -1.58 -15.43 11.86
C ARG A 141 -1.97 -13.95 11.80
N LEU A 142 -1.24 -13.12 11.06
CA LEU A 142 -1.53 -11.69 10.92
C LEU A 142 -2.89 -11.46 10.22
N LYS A 143 -3.22 -12.25 9.20
CA LYS A 143 -4.54 -12.24 8.56
C LYS A 143 -5.66 -12.56 9.54
N ARG A 144 -5.49 -13.62 10.34
CA ARG A 144 -6.48 -14.01 11.35
C ARG A 144 -6.68 -12.90 12.39
N LEU A 145 -5.59 -12.35 12.92
CA LEU A 145 -5.65 -11.23 13.87
C LEU A 145 -6.29 -9.98 13.26
N TYR A 146 -6.04 -9.71 11.97
CA TYR A 146 -6.71 -8.64 11.24
C TYR A 146 -8.22 -8.88 11.18
N LYS A 147 -8.65 -10.07 10.78
CA LYS A 147 -10.07 -10.45 10.70
C LYS A 147 -10.77 -10.35 12.06
N GLU A 148 -10.19 -10.92 13.11
CA GLU A 148 -10.73 -10.86 14.48
C GLU A 148 -10.88 -9.41 14.97
N ARG A 149 -9.85 -8.58 14.76
CA ARG A 149 -9.89 -7.15 15.08
C ARG A 149 -11.00 -6.45 14.31
N TRP A 150 -11.16 -6.78 13.03
CA TRP A 150 -12.18 -6.21 12.15
C TRP A 150 -13.59 -6.56 12.57
N GLU A 151 -13.85 -7.80 12.93
CA GLU A 151 -15.14 -8.25 13.44
C GLU A 151 -15.50 -7.51 14.75
N GLY A 152 -14.52 -7.35 15.65
CA GLY A 152 -14.71 -6.56 16.87
C GLY A 152 -15.04 -5.09 16.58
N LEU A 153 -14.26 -4.44 15.71
CA LEU A 153 -14.49 -3.04 15.32
C LEU A 153 -15.83 -2.83 14.61
N ARG A 154 -16.25 -3.78 13.79
CA ARG A 154 -17.54 -3.74 13.10
C ARG A 154 -18.67 -3.81 14.11
N LYS A 155 -18.60 -4.72 15.08
CA LYS A 155 -19.59 -4.83 16.15
C LYS A 155 -19.69 -3.53 16.96
N GLU A 156 -18.57 -2.96 17.39
CA GLU A 156 -18.53 -1.68 18.10
C GLU A 156 -19.13 -0.52 17.27
N THR A 157 -18.79 -0.46 15.98
CA THR A 157 -19.30 0.58 15.07
C THR A 157 -20.80 0.42 14.87
N MET A 158 -21.28 -0.81 14.76
CA MET A 158 -22.70 -1.12 14.63
C MET A 158 -23.49 -0.74 15.88
N GLU A 159 -22.98 -1.06 17.07
CA GLU A 159 -23.56 -0.71 18.37
C GLU A 159 -23.56 0.82 18.61
N SER A 160 -22.51 1.51 18.16
CA SER A 160 -22.44 2.97 18.24
C SER A 160 -23.44 3.68 17.32
N ALA A 161 -23.94 2.97 16.29
CA ALA A 161 -24.87 3.49 15.30
C ALA A 161 -26.34 3.05 15.53
N SER A 162 -26.64 2.22 16.53
CA SER A 162 -27.99 1.70 16.82
C SER A 162 -28.93 2.68 17.53
N GLY A 163 -29.13 3.86 16.93
CA GLY A 163 -30.06 4.92 17.38
C GLY A 163 -31.05 5.39 16.31
N GLY A 164 -31.35 4.58 15.29
CA GLY A 164 -32.33 4.91 14.25
C GLY A 164 -31.91 6.01 13.25
N GLN A 165 -30.70 6.55 13.36
CA GLN A 165 -30.16 7.63 12.51
C GLN A 165 -29.22 7.13 11.39
N ARG A 166 -29.12 5.81 11.15
CA ARG A 166 -28.28 5.25 10.09
C ARG A 166 -28.78 5.70 8.71
N GLY A 167 -27.85 6.15 7.88
CA GLY A 167 -28.12 6.64 6.52
C GLY A 167 -28.00 8.16 6.36
N LEU A 168 -27.87 8.93 7.45
CA LEU A 168 -27.57 10.35 7.37
C LEU A 168 -26.10 10.56 6.97
N PRO A 169 -25.82 11.27 5.86
CA PRO A 169 -24.45 11.50 5.38
C PRO A 169 -23.51 12.08 6.44
N GLU A 170 -24.02 12.95 7.32
CA GLU A 170 -23.25 13.58 8.40
C GLU A 170 -22.78 12.57 9.46
N LEU A 171 -23.65 11.64 9.85
CA LEU A 171 -23.33 10.60 10.83
C LEU A 171 -22.29 9.63 10.26
N THR A 172 -22.47 9.19 9.00
CA THR A 172 -21.52 8.32 8.31
C THR A 172 -20.16 9.01 8.17
N ASN A 173 -20.12 10.29 7.83
CA ASN A 173 -18.86 11.05 7.75
C ASN A 173 -18.18 11.22 9.11
N LYS A 174 -18.96 11.41 10.19
CA LYS A 174 -18.43 11.47 11.55
C LYS A 174 -17.80 10.12 11.97
N LEU A 175 -18.50 9.01 11.73
CA LEU A 175 -18.01 7.66 12.00
C LEU A 175 -16.74 7.35 11.20
N PHE A 176 -16.72 7.68 9.90
CA PHE A 176 -15.53 7.54 9.06
C PHE A 176 -14.32 8.28 9.63
N ARG A 177 -14.47 9.56 10.02
CA ARG A 177 -13.38 10.35 10.61
C ARG A 177 -12.88 9.74 11.91
N GLN A 178 -13.79 9.27 12.77
CA GLN A 178 -13.45 8.63 14.03
C GLN A 178 -12.68 7.33 13.79
N GLN A 179 -13.17 6.47 12.90
CA GLN A 179 -12.52 5.20 12.60
C GLN A 179 -11.15 5.41 11.95
N ARG A 180 -11.04 6.34 11.00
CA ARG A 180 -9.75 6.71 10.39
C ARG A 180 -8.74 7.19 11.43
N GLY A 181 -9.21 7.95 12.44
CA GLY A 181 -8.38 8.34 13.59
C GLY A 181 -7.89 7.13 14.39
N ARG A 182 -8.79 6.20 14.73
CA ARG A 182 -8.45 4.96 15.45
C ARG A 182 -7.45 4.09 14.67
N GLU A 183 -7.66 3.90 13.37
CA GLU A 183 -6.73 3.14 12.52
C GLU A 183 -5.34 3.78 12.47
N ARG A 184 -5.28 5.10 12.34
CA ARG A 184 -4.01 5.84 12.39
C ARG A 184 -3.27 5.61 13.70
N GLN A 185 -3.96 5.73 14.83
CA GLN A 185 -3.37 5.52 16.15
C GLN A 185 -2.90 4.06 16.32
N ALA A 186 -3.68 3.09 15.83
CA ALA A 186 -3.31 1.68 15.85
C ALA A 186 -2.04 1.39 15.04
N LEU A 187 -1.91 1.96 13.83
CA LEU A 187 -0.71 1.85 13.00
C LEU A 187 0.53 2.40 13.73
N VAL A 188 0.43 3.60 14.30
CA VAL A 188 1.55 4.21 15.03
C VAL A 188 1.89 3.43 16.29
N LYS A 189 0.89 2.95 17.03
CA LYS A 189 1.12 2.13 18.23
C LYS A 189 1.81 0.82 17.88
N GLY A 190 1.37 0.13 16.81
CA GLY A 190 2.04 -1.06 16.31
C GLY A 190 3.50 -0.77 15.92
N TYR A 191 3.75 0.36 15.28
CA TYR A 191 5.07 0.78 14.85
C TYR A 191 5.97 1.24 16.03
N LEU A 192 5.39 1.74 17.12
CA LEU A 192 6.08 2.10 18.37
C LEU A 192 6.50 0.88 19.20
N LEU A 193 5.64 -0.15 19.24
CA LEU A 193 5.76 -1.29 20.16
C LEU A 193 6.44 -2.53 19.55
N GLN A 194 6.81 -2.50 18.26
CA GLN A 194 7.59 -3.57 17.65
C GLN A 194 9.05 -3.50 18.08
N GLU A 195 9.38 -4.20 19.17
CA GLU A 195 10.74 -4.30 19.74
C GLU A 195 11.74 -5.01 18.81
N ASP A 196 11.24 -5.81 17.88
CA ASP A 196 12.01 -6.58 16.89
C ASP A 196 12.37 -5.77 15.64
N ARG A 197 11.74 -4.61 15.41
CA ARG A 197 12.07 -3.74 14.27
C ARG A 197 13.18 -2.77 14.59
N ARG A 198 14.24 -2.81 13.77
CA ARG A 198 15.25 -1.76 13.72
C ARG A 198 15.26 -1.13 12.33
N PRO A 199 15.02 0.20 12.22
CA PRO A 199 14.71 1.17 13.28
C PRO A 199 13.19 1.27 13.60
N CYS A 200 12.82 1.34 14.87
CA CYS A 200 11.44 1.63 15.32
C CYS A 200 11.23 3.14 15.60
N LEU A 201 9.98 3.61 15.77
CA LEU A 201 9.69 5.06 15.91
C LEU A 201 10.46 5.74 17.04
N SER A 202 10.66 5.04 18.15
CA SER A 202 11.40 5.57 19.28
C SER A 202 12.86 5.86 18.93
N THR A 203 13.46 5.07 18.02
CA THR A 203 14.81 5.33 17.49
C THR A 203 14.85 6.63 16.70
N TYR A 204 13.89 6.85 15.79
CA TYR A 204 13.82 8.10 15.01
C TYR A 204 13.58 9.32 15.91
N ILE A 205 12.76 9.17 16.94
CA ILE A 205 12.53 10.25 17.91
C ILE A 205 13.84 10.60 18.61
N MET A 206 14.60 9.60 19.10
CA MET A 206 15.90 9.86 19.71
C MET A 206 16.87 10.54 18.74
N GLU A 207 16.93 10.08 17.49
CA GLU A 207 17.80 10.66 16.44
C GLU A 207 17.42 12.11 16.14
N ALA A 208 16.12 12.42 16.02
CA ALA A 208 15.61 13.78 15.79
C ALA A 208 15.93 14.75 16.94
N TYR A 209 16.04 14.25 18.17
CA TYR A 209 16.46 15.05 19.33
C TYR A 209 17.97 15.05 19.58
N HIS A 210 18.75 14.34 18.76
CA HIS A 210 20.18 14.09 19.00
C HIS A 210 20.46 13.49 20.39
N LEU A 211 19.56 12.63 20.88
CA LEU A 211 19.74 11.93 22.14
C LEU A 211 20.71 10.76 21.95
N GLY A 212 21.86 10.81 22.63
CA GLY A 212 22.76 9.66 22.73
C GLY A 212 22.14 8.54 23.58
N GLY A 213 22.37 7.28 23.21
CA GLY A 213 21.91 6.12 23.99
C GLY A 213 21.78 4.83 23.17
N PRO A 214 21.74 3.67 23.83
CA PRO A 214 21.56 2.38 23.14
C PRO A 214 20.15 2.29 22.51
N ARG A 215 20.10 1.93 21.22
CA ARG A 215 18.85 1.77 20.43
C ARG A 215 17.80 0.82 21.04
N ARG A 216 18.18 -0.05 21.98
CA ARG A 216 17.29 -1.04 22.61
C ARG A 216 16.27 -0.45 23.60
N ASN A 217 16.47 0.75 24.14
CA ASN A 217 15.62 1.33 25.19
C ASN A 217 15.03 2.70 24.81
N GLY A 218 14.74 2.91 23.51
CA GLY A 218 14.41 4.24 22.98
C GLY A 218 13.21 4.92 23.66
N LEU A 219 12.19 4.15 24.04
CA LEU A 219 11.01 4.68 24.75
C LEU A 219 11.34 5.12 26.18
N GLU A 220 12.13 4.34 26.93
CA GLU A 220 12.53 4.70 28.29
C GLU A 220 13.46 5.92 28.31
N VAL A 221 14.38 6.00 27.34
CA VAL A 221 15.20 7.22 27.14
C VAL A 221 14.31 8.41 26.79
N TYR A 222 13.34 8.25 25.89
CA TYR A 222 12.41 9.32 25.54
C TYR A 222 11.56 9.79 26.73
N LYS A 223 11.08 8.88 27.58
CA LYS A 223 10.33 9.22 28.80
C LYS A 223 11.12 10.10 29.76
N THR A 224 12.46 10.06 29.75
CA THR A 224 13.26 11.03 30.55
C THR A 224 13.11 12.48 30.07
N ARG A 225 12.78 12.67 28.78
CA ARG A 225 12.62 13.97 28.11
C ARG A 225 11.16 14.42 28.04
N ASP A 226 10.21 13.49 27.91
CA ASP A 226 8.78 13.74 27.87
C ASP A 226 8.06 12.67 28.72
N PRO A 227 8.12 12.78 30.07
CA PRO A 227 7.58 11.76 30.98
C PRO A 227 6.09 11.48 30.76
N ASP A 228 5.34 12.51 30.37
CA ASP A 228 3.89 12.44 30.12
C ASP A 228 3.54 12.06 28.67
N LEU A 229 4.54 11.85 27.80
CA LEU A 229 4.37 11.59 26.37
C LEU A 229 3.56 12.68 25.62
N LYS A 230 3.51 13.91 26.14
CA LYS A 230 2.69 15.02 25.58
C LYS A 230 3.08 15.34 24.15
N ARG A 231 4.37 15.34 23.82
CA ARG A 231 4.83 15.62 22.46
C ARG A 231 4.60 14.44 21.52
N LEU A 232 4.61 13.21 22.02
CA LEU A 232 4.25 12.04 21.22
C LEU A 232 2.76 12.07 20.87
N VAL A 233 1.89 12.40 21.83
CA VAL A 233 0.46 12.62 21.59
C VAL A 233 0.26 13.76 20.59
N ALA A 234 0.96 14.89 20.75
CA ALA A 234 0.89 15.99 19.79
C ALA A 234 1.36 15.58 18.38
N PHE A 235 2.38 14.74 18.26
CA PHE A 235 2.81 14.17 16.97
C PHE A 235 1.71 13.31 16.34
N MET A 236 1.05 12.46 17.13
CA MET A 236 -0.05 11.60 16.66
C MET A 236 -1.23 12.39 16.08
N ASP A 237 -1.46 13.61 16.57
CA ASP A 237 -2.52 14.49 16.08
C ASP A 237 -2.03 15.52 15.04
N SER A 238 -0.72 15.56 14.79
CA SER A 238 -0.09 16.56 13.93
C SER A 238 -0.41 16.40 12.44
N GLY A 239 -0.24 17.50 11.69
CA GLY A 239 -0.27 17.46 10.23
C GLY A 239 0.84 16.60 9.62
N TRP A 240 1.96 16.40 10.35
CA TRP A 240 3.10 15.60 9.89
C TRP A 240 2.76 14.14 9.75
N LEU A 241 2.17 13.53 10.79
CA LEU A 241 1.71 12.14 10.71
C LEU A 241 0.58 11.99 9.69
N LYS A 242 -0.35 12.95 9.63
CA LYS A 242 -1.46 12.96 8.65
C LYS A 242 -0.98 13.07 7.20
N ALA A 243 0.23 13.59 6.98
CA ALA A 243 0.85 13.71 5.67
C ALA A 243 1.65 12.46 5.26
N VAL A 244 1.89 11.50 6.16
CA VAL A 244 2.60 10.25 5.84
C VAL A 244 1.73 9.43 4.87
N PRO A 245 2.15 9.21 3.61
CA PRO A 245 1.27 8.62 2.60
C PRO A 245 0.77 7.22 2.95
N PHE A 246 1.65 6.35 3.45
CA PHE A 246 1.26 4.99 3.81
C PHE A 246 0.22 4.97 4.92
N VAL A 247 0.48 5.73 6.00
CA VAL A 247 -0.44 5.86 7.14
C VAL A 247 -1.78 6.45 6.69
N ASP A 248 -1.74 7.47 5.83
CA ASP A 248 -2.95 8.10 5.33
C ASP A 248 -3.81 7.15 4.51
N VAL A 249 -3.19 6.43 3.56
CA VAL A 249 -3.90 5.50 2.68
C VAL A 249 -4.48 4.34 3.48
N VAL A 250 -3.65 3.64 4.26
CA VAL A 250 -4.08 2.45 5.01
C VAL A 250 -5.18 2.81 6.02
N SER A 251 -5.01 3.90 6.79
CA SER A 251 -6.02 4.29 7.77
C SER A 251 -7.34 4.72 7.12
N SER A 252 -7.29 5.38 5.97
CA SER A 252 -8.49 5.83 5.26
C SER A 252 -9.21 4.67 4.57
N LEU A 253 -8.47 3.76 3.94
CA LEU A 253 -9.04 2.62 3.24
C LEU A 253 -9.72 1.65 4.21
N ASN A 254 -9.05 1.32 5.32
CA ASN A 254 -9.63 0.45 6.35
C ASN A 254 -10.88 1.09 6.98
N ALA A 255 -10.83 2.39 7.29
CA ALA A 255 -12.01 3.09 7.79
C ALA A 255 -13.15 3.15 6.76
N ALA A 256 -12.83 3.32 5.47
CA ALA A 256 -13.82 3.38 4.41
C ALA A 256 -14.52 2.04 4.20
N ILE A 257 -13.76 0.94 4.16
CA ILE A 257 -14.35 -0.41 4.05
C ILE A 257 -15.26 -0.67 5.25
N LEU A 258 -14.83 -0.33 6.48
CA LEU A 258 -15.65 -0.59 7.68
C LEU A 258 -16.95 0.21 7.71
N VAL A 259 -16.90 1.49 7.29
CA VAL A 259 -18.02 2.43 7.46
C VAL A 259 -18.94 2.48 6.24
N TYR A 260 -18.41 2.37 5.02
CA TYR A 260 -19.20 2.51 3.80
C TYR A 260 -19.68 1.17 3.25
N GLU A 261 -19.02 0.06 3.60
CA GLU A 261 -19.31 -1.28 3.07
C GLU A 261 -19.91 -2.19 4.15
N GLU A 262 -20.91 -1.67 4.88
CA GLU A 262 -21.51 -2.33 6.06
C GLU A 262 -22.05 -3.74 5.79
N ALA A 263 -22.45 -4.04 4.55
CA ALA A 263 -23.02 -5.33 4.16
C ALA A 263 -21.95 -6.39 3.81
N ARG A 264 -20.70 -5.98 3.60
CA ARG A 264 -19.62 -6.89 3.19
C ARG A 264 -18.99 -7.57 4.41
N GLU A 265 -18.67 -8.85 4.27
CA GLU A 265 -17.86 -9.57 5.25
C GLU A 265 -16.37 -9.32 4.98
N PRO A 266 -15.55 -9.12 6.02
CA PRO A 266 -14.10 -8.97 5.85
C PRO A 266 -13.51 -10.22 5.21
N GLU A 267 -12.81 -10.04 4.10
CA GLU A 267 -12.07 -11.11 3.44
C GLU A 267 -10.59 -11.03 3.85
N GLU A 268 -9.90 -12.17 3.89
CA GLU A 268 -8.47 -12.19 4.21
C GLU A 268 -7.62 -11.39 3.20
N GLY A 269 -8.12 -11.23 1.96
CA GLY A 269 -7.48 -10.42 0.91
C GLY A 269 -7.43 -8.93 1.24
N ASP A 270 -8.43 -8.42 1.97
CA ASP A 270 -8.56 -6.99 2.31
C ASP A 270 -7.35 -6.46 3.08
N PHE A 271 -6.73 -7.34 3.89
CA PHE A 271 -5.51 -7.01 4.61
C PHE A 271 -4.40 -6.59 3.65
N TYR A 272 -4.17 -7.38 2.59
CA TYR A 272 -3.12 -7.10 1.61
C TYR A 272 -3.48 -5.92 0.74
N ASP A 273 -4.74 -5.77 0.34
CA ASP A 273 -5.17 -4.65 -0.51
C ASP A 273 -4.83 -3.31 0.13
N SER A 274 -5.07 -3.17 1.44
CA SER A 274 -4.73 -1.94 2.16
C SER A 274 -3.22 -1.64 2.14
N LEU A 275 -2.39 -2.66 2.36
CA LEU A 275 -0.93 -2.52 2.39
C LEU A 275 -0.36 -2.27 0.99
N ILE A 276 -0.88 -2.97 -0.03
CA ILE A 276 -0.50 -2.80 -1.44
C ILE A 276 -0.77 -1.36 -1.83
N VAL A 277 -2.01 -0.88 -1.68
CA VAL A 277 -2.38 0.48 -2.08
C VAL A 277 -1.57 1.50 -1.29
N GLY A 278 -1.37 1.33 0.01
CA GLY A 278 -0.53 2.21 0.84
C GLY A 278 0.92 2.30 0.37
N THR A 279 1.42 1.22 -0.26
CA THR A 279 2.80 1.13 -0.77
C THR A 279 2.93 1.73 -2.15
N VAL A 280 1.96 1.53 -3.04
CA VAL A 280 2.14 1.80 -4.48
C VAL A 280 1.43 3.06 -4.95
N LEU A 281 0.23 3.36 -4.43
CA LEU A 281 -0.63 4.43 -4.93
C LEU A 281 0.03 5.81 -4.87
N PRO A 282 0.77 6.19 -3.81
CA PRO A 282 1.41 7.51 -3.78
C PRO A 282 2.53 7.71 -4.81
N TYR A 283 2.94 6.64 -5.50
CA TYR A 283 4.15 6.62 -6.33
C TYR A 283 3.92 6.11 -7.75
N CYS A 284 2.72 5.62 -8.08
CA CYS A 284 2.36 5.23 -9.45
C CYS A 284 1.56 6.33 -10.17
N ASP A 285 1.62 6.35 -11.50
CA ASP A 285 0.71 7.17 -12.31
C ASP A 285 -0.60 6.42 -12.61
N VAL A 286 -0.54 5.08 -12.59
CA VAL A 286 -1.67 4.20 -12.86
C VAL A 286 -1.70 3.06 -11.84
N LEU A 287 -2.86 2.81 -11.26
CA LEU A 287 -3.16 1.64 -10.45
C LEU A 287 -4.25 0.82 -11.12
N VAL A 288 -3.96 -0.44 -11.45
CA VAL A 288 -4.97 -1.39 -11.92
C VAL A 288 -5.30 -2.35 -10.78
N THR A 289 -6.56 -2.38 -10.37
CA THR A 289 -7.05 -3.17 -9.23
C THR A 289 -8.44 -3.75 -9.51
N ASP A 290 -9.12 -4.34 -8.53
CA ASP A 290 -10.49 -4.79 -8.69
C ASP A 290 -11.50 -3.62 -8.62
N ASN A 291 -12.75 -3.89 -9.01
CA ASN A 291 -13.81 -2.88 -9.06
C ASN A 291 -14.22 -2.35 -7.70
N PHE A 292 -14.14 -3.18 -6.66
CA PHE A 292 -14.50 -2.80 -5.31
C PHE A 292 -13.48 -1.80 -4.76
N LEU A 293 -12.19 -2.14 -4.84
CA LEU A 293 -11.13 -1.27 -4.37
C LEU A 293 -11.09 0.04 -5.16
N LYS A 294 -11.23 -0.02 -6.50
CA LYS A 294 -11.41 1.18 -7.34
C LYS A 294 -12.56 2.06 -6.84
N GLY A 295 -13.72 1.45 -6.57
CA GLY A 295 -14.91 2.17 -6.10
C GLY A 295 -14.63 2.98 -4.84
N ILE A 296 -13.93 2.40 -3.88
CA ILE A 296 -13.55 3.09 -2.64
C ILE A 296 -12.53 4.20 -2.91
N LEU A 297 -11.43 3.90 -3.61
CA LEU A 297 -10.35 4.85 -3.89
C LEU A 297 -10.83 6.06 -4.67
N VAL A 298 -11.70 5.86 -5.66
CA VAL A 298 -12.18 6.93 -6.54
C VAL A 298 -13.38 7.65 -5.94
N LYS A 299 -14.45 6.91 -5.59
CA LYS A 299 -15.76 7.50 -5.26
C LYS A 299 -15.89 7.92 -3.79
N ARG A 300 -15.20 7.23 -2.87
CA ARG A 300 -15.30 7.51 -1.43
C ARG A 300 -14.14 8.36 -0.93
N LEU A 301 -12.92 8.02 -1.34
CA LEU A 301 -11.70 8.63 -0.82
C LEU A 301 -11.12 9.75 -1.69
N GLY A 302 -11.46 9.81 -2.98
CA GLY A 302 -10.91 10.81 -3.90
C GLY A 302 -9.39 10.70 -4.10
N PHE A 303 -8.83 9.51 -3.90
CA PHE A 303 -7.38 9.31 -3.87
C PHE A 303 -6.72 9.39 -5.24
N HIS A 304 -7.45 9.10 -6.32
CA HIS A 304 -6.99 9.35 -7.69
C HIS A 304 -6.58 10.80 -7.91
N VAL A 305 -7.34 11.77 -7.36
CA VAL A 305 -6.99 13.19 -7.41
C VAL A 305 -5.84 13.50 -6.46
N LYS A 306 -5.93 13.03 -5.20
CA LYS A 306 -4.94 13.34 -4.17
C LYS A 306 -3.53 12.88 -4.53
N TYR A 307 -3.40 11.69 -5.11
CA TYR A 307 -2.11 11.09 -5.45
C TYR A 307 -1.77 11.19 -6.94
N HIS A 308 -2.59 11.91 -7.72
CA HIS A 308 -2.39 12.11 -9.16
C HIS A 308 -2.21 10.80 -9.92
N ALA A 309 -3.03 9.80 -9.57
CA ALA A 309 -2.96 8.45 -10.13
C ALA A 309 -4.31 8.05 -10.74
N GLU A 310 -4.27 7.57 -11.99
CA GLU A 310 -5.43 6.98 -12.63
C GLU A 310 -5.69 5.59 -12.07
N VAL A 311 -6.96 5.25 -11.81
CA VAL A 311 -7.34 3.96 -11.22
C VAL A 311 -8.30 3.22 -12.15
N PHE A 312 -7.85 2.08 -12.67
CA PHE A 312 -8.63 1.22 -13.56
C PHE A 312 -8.99 -0.09 -12.89
N SER A 313 -10.06 -0.72 -13.39
CA SER A 313 -10.31 -2.12 -13.07
C SER A 313 -9.80 -3.06 -14.15
N GLY A 314 -9.25 -4.20 -13.75
CA GLY A 314 -8.78 -5.26 -14.66
C GLY A 314 -9.88 -6.02 -15.43
N LYS A 315 -11.15 -5.58 -15.41
CA LYS A 315 -12.29 -6.32 -15.98
C LYS A 315 -13.23 -5.41 -16.79
N GLY A 316 -13.87 -5.97 -17.81
CA GLY A 316 -15.00 -5.32 -18.49
C GLY A 316 -14.63 -4.09 -19.31
N SER A 317 -15.47 -3.06 -19.28
CA SER A 317 -15.28 -1.78 -20.01
C SER A 317 -14.10 -0.96 -19.48
N GLU A 318 -13.69 -1.18 -18.24
CA GLU A 318 -12.53 -0.51 -17.63
C GLU A 318 -11.21 -0.92 -18.27
N LEU A 319 -11.14 -2.15 -18.76
CA LEU A 319 -9.98 -2.64 -19.50
C LEU A 319 -9.83 -1.91 -20.85
N GLU A 320 -10.92 -1.54 -21.52
CA GLU A 320 -10.86 -0.70 -22.72
C GLU A 320 -10.40 0.73 -22.40
N GLY A 321 -10.83 1.27 -21.25
CA GLY A 321 -10.33 2.55 -20.75
C GLY A 321 -8.82 2.54 -20.52
N LEU A 322 -8.29 1.46 -19.92
CA LEU A 322 -6.86 1.25 -19.75
C LEU A 322 -6.15 1.14 -21.11
N LEU A 323 -6.69 0.37 -22.06
CA LEU A 323 -6.14 0.25 -23.41
C LEU A 323 -6.10 1.61 -24.13
N ALA A 324 -7.14 2.42 -24.01
CA ALA A 324 -7.19 3.76 -24.58
C ALA A 324 -6.14 4.68 -23.95
N TYR A 325 -5.97 4.63 -22.62
CA TYR A 325 -4.93 5.37 -21.91
C TYR A 325 -3.53 4.98 -22.41
N LEU A 326 -3.26 3.67 -22.50
CA LEU A 326 -1.98 3.15 -23.01
C LEU A 326 -1.75 3.55 -24.47
N GLY A 327 -2.81 3.53 -25.29
CA GLY A 327 -2.77 4.00 -26.68
C GLY A 327 -2.37 5.48 -26.80
N GLY A 328 -2.87 6.34 -25.91
CA GLY A 328 -2.49 7.75 -25.85
C GLY A 328 -0.99 7.96 -25.57
N LEU A 329 -0.38 7.11 -24.74
CA LEU A 329 1.06 7.18 -24.43
C LEU A 329 1.96 6.80 -25.62
N MET A 330 1.43 6.10 -26.63
CA MET A 330 2.19 5.78 -27.84
C MET A 330 2.32 6.98 -28.78
N VAL A 331 1.32 7.86 -28.80
CA VAL A 331 1.23 9.00 -29.71
C VAL A 331 1.94 10.25 -29.15
N SER A 332 2.13 10.31 -27.83
CA SER A 332 2.81 11.41 -27.12
C SER A 332 4.34 11.30 -27.18
#